data_AF-A0A383CR38-F1
#
_entry.id   AF-A0A383CR38-F1
#
_cell.length_a   1.000
_cell.length_b   1.000
_cell.length_c   1.000
_cell.angle_alpha   90.00
_cell.angle_beta   90.00
_cell.angle_gamma   90.00
#
_symmetry.space_group_name_H-M   'P 1'
#
loop_
_entity.id
_entity.type
_entity.pdbx_description
1 polymer ?
#
loop_
_entity_poly.entity_id
_entity_poly.type
_entity_poly.pdbx_seq_one_letter_code
_entity_poly.pdbx_strand_id
1 'polypeptide(L)'
;ALWGTILSTLGANAGANLSFFISRYLGRTTLEKYIKYDFNFYRRDAHPRDFWTLLSLRLFPLVPFTGLNLVCGFTNLPWRAYSLATFIGMLPWTILYSTFADTALAVSQAFSWRILSKLLLLSLLILGFLGLRRFFNKQLK
;
A
#
# COMPACT_ATOMS: atom_id res chain seq x y z
N ALA A 1 -4.59 -0.37 -18.68
CA ALA A 1 -4.20 -1.41 -17.71
C ALA A 1 -2.82 -2.06 -17.97
N LEU A 2 -2.66 -2.93 -18.98
CA LEU A 2 -1.60 -3.95 -19.00
C LEU A 2 -0.15 -3.41 -18.88
N TRP A 3 0.21 -2.41 -19.67
CA TRP A 3 1.54 -1.77 -19.61
C TRP A 3 1.79 -1.05 -18.29
N GLY A 4 0.75 -0.40 -17.75
CA GLY A 4 0.80 0.23 -16.43
C GLY A 4 1.08 -0.80 -15.34
N THR A 5 0.38 -1.94 -15.37
CA THR A 5 0.62 -3.05 -14.44
C THR A 5 2.07 -3.54 -14.52
N ILE A 6 2.58 -3.82 -15.73
CA ILE A 6 3.94 -4.35 -15.91
C ILE A 6 4.99 -3.36 -15.41
N LEU A 7 4.91 -2.10 -15.84
CA LEU A 7 5.88 -1.07 -15.45
C LEU A 7 5.83 -0.78 -13.95
N SER A 8 4.62 -0.69 -13.37
CA SER A 8 4.46 -0.48 -11.94
C SER A 8 4.98 -1.65 -11.12
N THR A 9 4.69 -2.90 -11.51
CA THR A 9 5.22 -4.07 -10.79
C THR A 9 6.74 -4.15 -10.87
N LEU A 10 7.34 -3.89 -12.05
CA LEU A 10 8.79 -3.90 -12.20
C LEU A 10 9.47 -2.79 -11.40
N GLY A 11 8.96 -1.56 -11.49
CA GLY A 11 9.49 -0.42 -10.73
C GLY A 11 9.37 -0.62 -9.23
N ALA A 12 8.20 -1.10 -8.76
CA ALA A 12 7.99 -1.40 -7.35
C ALA A 12 8.89 -2.52 -6.84
N ASN A 13 9.07 -3.59 -7.63
CA ASN A 13 9.96 -4.69 -7.26
C ASN A 13 11.45 -4.24 -7.23
N ALA A 14 11.87 -3.40 -8.18
CA ALA A 14 13.21 -2.82 -8.18
C ALA A 14 13.45 -1.95 -6.93
N GLY A 15 12.51 -1.06 -6.59
CA GLY A 15 12.58 -0.26 -5.37
C GLY A 15 12.59 -1.11 -4.09
N ALA A 16 11.76 -2.15 -4.04
CA ALA A 16 11.71 -3.06 -2.91
C ALA A 16 13.03 -3.84 -2.71
N ASN A 17 13.67 -4.26 -3.80
CA ASN A 17 14.98 -4.90 -3.78
C ASN A 17 16.08 -3.92 -3.32
N LEU A 18 16.05 -2.68 -3.78
CA LEU A 18 16.99 -1.64 -3.33
C LEU A 18 16.84 -1.38 -1.83
N SER A 19 15.61 -1.19 -1.33
CA SER A 19 15.37 -1.01 0.10
C SER A 19 15.86 -2.20 0.93
N PHE A 20 15.64 -3.43 0.44
CA PHE A 20 16.11 -4.65 1.08
C PHE A 20 17.65 -4.70 1.17
N PHE A 21 18.36 -4.34 0.09
CA PHE A 21 19.82 -4.33 0.11
C PHE A 21 20.39 -3.21 0.98
N ILE A 22 19.77 -2.04 0.96
CA ILE A 22 20.13 -0.91 1.83
C ILE A 22 20.02 -1.35 3.30
N SER A 23 18.90 -1.94 3.71
CA SER A 23 18.75 -2.41 5.09
C SER A 23 19.69 -3.57 5.44
N ARG A 24 19.92 -4.49 4.50
CA ARG A 24 20.84 -5.63 4.66
C ARG A 24 22.27 -5.21 4.94
N TYR A 25 22.80 -4.25 4.17
CA TYR A 25 24.20 -3.86 4.24
C TYR A 25 24.45 -2.71 5.21
N LEU A 26 23.62 -1.67 5.20
CA LEU A 26 23.84 -0.48 6.04
C LEU A 26 23.16 -0.60 7.39
N GLY A 27 21.97 -1.18 7.42
CA GLY A 27 21.14 -1.03 8.60
C GLY A 27 21.53 -1.90 9.79
N ARG A 28 22.31 -2.97 9.62
CA ARG A 28 22.88 -3.72 10.77
C ARG A 28 23.81 -2.83 11.61
N THR A 29 24.81 -2.22 10.95
CA THR A 29 25.77 -1.33 11.61
C THR A 29 25.14 -0.03 12.11
N THR A 30 24.15 0.50 11.38
CA THR A 30 23.46 1.74 11.78
C THR A 30 22.50 1.48 12.95
N LEU A 31 21.73 0.39 12.94
CA LEU A 31 20.79 0.11 14.03
C LEU A 31 21.50 -0.15 15.34
N GLU A 32 22.58 -0.93 15.35
CA GLU A 32 23.36 -1.20 16.56
C GLU A 32 23.98 0.09 17.15
N LYS A 33 24.32 1.05 16.28
CA LYS A 33 24.91 2.33 16.69
C LYS A 33 23.89 3.33 17.24
N TYR A 34 22.68 3.38 16.68
CA TYR A 34 21.67 4.38 17.03
C TYR A 34 20.58 3.87 17.97
N ILE A 35 20.30 2.57 17.95
CA ILE A 35 19.26 1.95 18.76
C ILE A 35 19.90 0.93 19.71
N LYS A 36 19.91 1.25 21.01
CA LYS A 36 20.38 0.36 22.09
C LYS A 36 19.36 -0.76 22.38
N TYR A 37 18.86 -1.42 21.35
CA TYR A 37 17.90 -2.52 21.49
C TYR A 37 18.47 -3.74 20.77
N ASP A 38 18.54 -4.88 21.47
CA ASP A 38 19.01 -6.14 20.89
C ASP A 38 17.88 -6.73 20.05
N PHE A 39 17.87 -6.38 18.75
CA PHE A 39 16.89 -6.95 17.86
C PHE A 39 17.27 -8.38 17.45
N ASN A 40 16.83 -9.36 18.23
CA ASN A 40 17.13 -10.77 18.00
C ASN A 40 16.64 -11.35 16.65
N PHE A 41 15.88 -10.61 15.85
CA PHE A 41 15.33 -11.11 14.58
C PHE A 41 16.37 -11.41 13.50
N TYR A 42 17.59 -10.89 13.60
CA TYR A 42 18.70 -11.27 12.71
C TYR A 42 19.44 -12.55 13.13
N ARG A 43 19.26 -13.01 14.39
CA ARG A 43 19.94 -14.21 14.90
C ARG A 43 19.28 -15.51 14.45
N ARG A 44 18.08 -15.45 13.90
CA ARG A 44 17.35 -16.62 13.40
C ARG A 44 17.85 -16.99 11.99
N ASP A 45 18.06 -18.27 11.76
CA ASP A 45 18.37 -18.80 10.44
C ASP A 45 17.19 -18.72 9.48
N ALA A 46 17.51 -18.64 8.19
CA ALA A 46 16.52 -18.69 7.13
C ALA A 46 15.74 -20.00 7.22
N HIS A 47 14.42 -19.91 7.26
CA HIS A 47 13.54 -21.06 7.29
C HIS A 47 12.84 -21.23 5.93
N PRO A 48 12.61 -22.47 5.46
CA PRO A 48 11.89 -22.72 4.20
C PRO A 48 10.50 -22.05 4.11
N ARG A 49 9.89 -21.76 5.27
CA ARG A 49 8.58 -21.11 5.36
C ARG A 49 8.62 -19.60 5.23
N ASP A 50 9.78 -18.95 5.29
CA ASP A 50 9.86 -17.49 5.30
C ASP A 50 9.36 -16.87 3.99
N PHE A 51 9.50 -17.59 2.87
CA PHE A 51 8.86 -17.22 1.60
C PHE A 51 7.33 -17.12 1.75
N TRP A 52 6.70 -18.16 2.28
CA TRP A 52 5.23 -18.22 2.44
C TRP A 52 4.73 -17.23 3.47
N THR A 53 5.48 -17.02 4.55
CA THR A 53 5.20 -16.01 5.56
C THR A 53 5.19 -14.61 4.95
N LEU A 54 6.25 -14.27 4.20
CA LEU A 54 6.34 -12.97 3.52
C LEU A 54 5.24 -12.82 2.46
N LEU A 55 5.00 -13.85 1.65
CA LEU A 55 3.94 -13.83 0.64
C LEU A 55 2.57 -13.57 1.28
N SER A 56 2.26 -14.23 2.40
CA SER A 56 1.01 -14.03 3.13
C SER A 56 0.88 -12.61 3.67
N LEU A 57 1.96 -12.04 4.21
CA LEU A 57 1.99 -10.63 4.66
C LEU A 57 1.87 -9.62 3.52
N ARG A 58 2.25 -9.98 2.29
CA ARG A 58 2.04 -9.14 1.10
C ARG A 58 0.61 -9.24 0.59
N LEU A 59 0.00 -10.42 0.68
CA LEU A 59 -1.40 -10.63 0.31
C LEU A 59 -2.36 -10.01 1.32
N PHE A 60 -2.03 -10.05 2.61
CA PHE A 60 -2.76 -9.37 3.68
C PHE A 60 -1.90 -8.21 4.21
N PRO A 61 -2.01 -7.00 3.64
CA PRO A 61 -1.13 -5.86 3.93
C PRO A 61 -1.44 -5.24 5.31
N LEU A 62 -1.20 -6.02 6.37
CA LEU A 62 -1.27 -5.58 7.76
C LEU A 62 -0.11 -4.65 8.12
N VAL A 63 1.00 -4.75 7.36
CA VAL A 63 2.26 -4.04 7.62
C VAL A 63 2.54 -3.08 6.47
N PRO A 64 3.00 -1.84 6.76
CA PRO A 64 3.42 -0.90 5.73
C PRO A 64 4.51 -1.48 4.82
N PHE A 65 4.37 -1.29 3.51
CA PHE A 65 5.24 -1.87 2.49
C PHE A 65 6.73 -1.59 2.75
N THR A 66 7.08 -0.33 3.00
CA THR A 66 8.45 0.10 3.28
C THR A 66 9.01 -0.51 4.55
N GLY A 67 8.20 -0.56 5.61
CA GLY A 67 8.61 -1.17 6.89
C GLY A 67 8.94 -2.65 6.71
N LEU A 68 8.10 -3.40 5.98
CA LEU A 68 8.31 -4.81 5.71
C LEU A 68 9.60 -5.05 4.90
N ASN A 69 9.90 -4.20 3.90
CA ASN A 69 11.14 -4.28 3.11
C ASN A 69 12.39 -4.13 3.99
N LEU A 70 12.37 -3.16 4.91
CA LEU A 70 13.48 -2.89 5.82
C LEU A 70 13.69 -4.06 6.78
N VAL A 71 12.61 -4.50 7.44
CA VAL A 71 12.64 -5.63 8.38
C VAL A 71 13.18 -6.89 7.71
N CYS A 72 12.70 -7.21 6.51
CA CYS A 72 13.17 -8.37 5.76
C CYS A 72 14.68 -8.30 5.46
N GLY A 73 15.21 -7.12 5.14
CA GLY A 73 16.66 -6.99 4.92
C GLY A 73 17.51 -7.16 6.18
N PHE A 74 16.94 -6.94 7.38
CA PHE A 74 17.63 -7.27 8.63
C PHE A 74 17.68 -8.78 8.89
N THR A 75 16.63 -9.51 8.51
CA THR A 75 16.57 -10.97 8.67
C THR A 75 17.56 -11.72 7.77
N ASN A 76 17.73 -13.02 7.99
CA ASN A 76 18.52 -13.90 7.11
C ASN A 76 17.73 -14.40 5.89
N LEU A 77 16.59 -13.79 5.56
CA LEU A 77 15.80 -14.19 4.40
C LEU A 77 16.62 -14.07 3.10
N PRO A 78 16.71 -15.14 2.28
CA PRO A 78 17.43 -15.08 1.02
C PRO A 78 16.75 -14.11 0.05
N TRP A 79 17.57 -13.27 -0.61
CA TRP A 79 17.09 -12.26 -1.57
C TRP A 79 16.17 -12.84 -2.65
N ARG A 80 16.47 -14.05 -3.16
CA ARG A 80 15.63 -14.72 -4.17
C ARG A 80 14.22 -14.99 -3.66
N ALA A 81 14.09 -15.47 -2.43
CA ALA A 81 12.79 -15.70 -1.82
C ALA A 81 12.05 -14.37 -1.57
N TYR A 82 12.75 -13.34 -1.10
CA TYR A 82 12.19 -12.01 -0.90
C TYR A 82 11.65 -11.39 -2.20
N SER A 83 12.47 -11.40 -3.26
CA SER A 83 12.13 -10.81 -4.56
C SER A 83 10.96 -11.54 -5.21
N LEU A 84 10.96 -12.88 -5.20
CA LEU A 84 9.86 -13.67 -5.75
C LEU A 84 8.56 -13.52 -4.94
N ALA A 85 8.63 -13.57 -3.61
CA ALA A 85 7.45 -13.38 -2.75
C ALA A 85 6.84 -11.99 -2.94
N THR A 86 7.70 -10.96 -3.06
CA THR A 86 7.26 -9.58 -3.30
C THR A 86 6.65 -9.43 -4.69
N PHE A 87 7.29 -9.97 -5.72
CA PHE A 87 6.75 -9.94 -7.09
C PHE A 87 5.37 -10.60 -7.17
N ILE A 88 5.25 -11.85 -6.70
CA ILE A 88 3.99 -12.61 -6.73
C ILE A 88 2.93 -11.93 -5.87
N GLY A 89 3.31 -11.51 -4.65
CA GLY A 89 2.38 -10.85 -3.72
C GLY A 89 1.84 -9.52 -4.24
N MET A 90 2.60 -8.79 -5.08
CA MET A 90 2.19 -7.51 -5.64
C MET A 90 1.32 -7.63 -6.90
N LEU A 91 1.37 -8.73 -7.64
CA LEU A 91 0.58 -8.91 -8.86
C LEU A 91 -0.94 -8.69 -8.65
N PRO A 92 -1.63 -9.35 -7.70
CA PRO A 92 -3.06 -9.15 -7.52
C PRO A 92 -3.39 -7.70 -7.17
N TRP A 93 -2.58 -7.06 -6.32
CA TRP A 93 -2.72 -5.65 -5.96
C TRP A 93 -2.54 -4.73 -7.17
N THR A 94 -1.51 -4.96 -7.97
CA THR A 94 -1.21 -4.10 -9.12
C THR A 94 -2.28 -4.23 -10.20
N ILE A 95 -2.82 -5.43 -10.41
CA ILE A 95 -3.97 -5.66 -11.30
C ILE A 95 -5.17 -4.86 -10.81
N LEU A 96 -5.56 -5.02 -9.54
CA LEU A 96 -6.66 -4.26 -8.94
C LEU A 96 -6.43 -2.75 -9.12
N TYR A 97 -5.29 -2.22 -8.70
CA TYR A 97 -4.97 -0.80 -8.85
C TYR A 97 -5.01 -0.32 -10.30
N SER A 98 -4.48 -1.08 -11.25
CA SER A 98 -4.49 -0.69 -12.66
C SER A 98 -5.90 -0.65 -13.25
N THR A 99 -6.77 -1.59 -12.87
CA THR A 99 -8.18 -1.61 -13.30
C THR A 99 -8.97 -0.48 -12.66
N PHE A 100 -8.77 -0.22 -11.37
CA PHE A 100 -9.36 0.93 -10.68
C PHE A 100 -8.89 2.24 -11.31
N ALA A 101 -7.61 2.38 -11.64
CA ALA A 101 -7.07 3.57 -12.29
C ALA A 101 -7.71 3.81 -13.67
N ASP A 102 -7.88 2.77 -14.49
CA ASP A 102 -8.57 2.88 -15.78
C ASP A 102 -10.03 3.35 -15.58
N THR A 103 -10.76 2.81 -14.59
CA THR A 103 -12.12 3.29 -14.28
C THR A 103 -12.15 4.72 -13.75
N ALA A 104 -11.18 5.10 -12.92
CA ALA A 104 -11.06 6.45 -12.38
C ALA A 104 -10.76 7.47 -13.49
N LEU A 105 -9.92 7.10 -14.46
CA LEU A 105 -9.65 7.91 -15.64
C LEU A 105 -10.90 8.06 -16.53
N ALA A 106 -11.67 7.00 -16.73
CA ALA A 106 -12.93 7.08 -17.45
C ALA A 106 -13.93 8.03 -16.75
N VAL A 107 -14.02 7.99 -15.41
CA VAL A 107 -14.82 8.93 -14.62
C VAL A 107 -14.27 10.35 -14.74
N SER A 108 -12.95 10.56 -14.72
CA SER A 108 -12.35 11.89 -14.85
C SER A 108 -12.58 12.49 -16.23
N GLN A 109 -12.55 11.68 -17.30
CA GLN A 109 -12.88 12.12 -18.66
C GLN A 109 -14.37 12.39 -18.84
N ALA A 110 -15.23 11.62 -18.16
CA ALA A 110 -16.66 11.88 -18.07
C ALA A 110 -16.97 13.11 -17.20
N PHE A 111 -16.03 13.63 -16.43
CA PHE A 111 -16.18 14.76 -15.51
C PHE A 111 -16.33 16.08 -16.29
N SER A 112 -17.52 16.29 -16.85
CA SER A 112 -17.91 17.54 -17.50
C SER A 112 -18.51 18.51 -16.48
N TRP A 113 -18.46 19.81 -16.80
CA TRP A 113 -19.10 20.89 -16.02
C TRP A 113 -20.58 20.59 -15.68
N ARG A 114 -21.27 19.79 -16.52
CA ARG A 114 -22.66 19.34 -16.32
C ARG A 114 -22.84 18.31 -15.20
N ILE A 115 -21.85 17.46 -14.97
CA ILE A 115 -21.88 16.46 -13.89
C ILE A 115 -21.48 17.11 -12.57
N LEU A 116 -20.48 18.00 -12.61
CA LEU A 116 -20.08 18.79 -11.45
C LEU A 116 -21.24 19.66 -10.93
N SER A 117 -21.98 20.34 -11.81
CA SER A 117 -23.13 21.15 -11.40
C SER A 117 -24.26 20.31 -10.79
N LYS A 118 -24.54 19.12 -11.32
CA LYS A 118 -25.53 18.18 -10.74
C LYS A 118 -25.11 17.66 -9.36
N LEU A 119 -23.83 17.32 -9.17
CA LEU A 119 -23.29 16.87 -7.89
C LEU A 119 -23.34 17.99 -6.84
N LEU A 120 -23.00 19.23 -7.23
CA LEU A 120 -23.11 20.41 -6.36
C LEU A 120 -24.56 20.68 -5.95
N LEU A 121 -25.51 20.64 -6.90
CA LEU A 121 -26.93 20.81 -6.61
C LEU A 121 -27.45 19.73 -5.65
N LEU A 122 -27.07 18.46 -5.86
CA LEU A 122 -27.46 17.37 -4.97
C LEU A 122 -26.91 17.55 -3.56
N SER A 123 -25.63 17.95 -3.43
CA SER A 123 -25.00 18.27 -2.14
C SER A 123 -25.74 19.39 -1.40
N LEU A 124 -26.10 20.47 -2.10
CA LEU A 124 -26.85 21.58 -1.54
C LEU A 124 -28.26 21.17 -1.10
N LEU A 125 -28.94 20.31 -1.86
CA LEU A 125 -30.25 19.77 -1.48
C LEU A 125 -30.17 18.90 -0.23
N ILE A 126 -29.15 18.03 -0.12
CA ILE A 126 -28.94 17.18 1.06
C ILE A 126 -28.62 18.04 2.29
N LEU A 127 -27.74 19.03 2.15
CA LEU A 127 -27.40 19.94 3.24
C LEU A 127 -28.59 20.82 3.65
N GLY A 128 -29.37 21.31 2.70
CA GLY A 128 -30.59 22.06 2.93
C GLY A 128 -31.64 21.21 3.67
N PHE A 129 -31.85 19.97 3.24
CA PHE A 129 -32.76 19.02 3.90
C PHE A 129 -32.30 18.70 5.33
N LEU A 130 -31.01 18.43 5.54
CA LEU A 130 -30.44 18.17 6.87
C LEU A 130 -30.52 19.42 7.76
N GLY A 131 -30.33 20.62 7.21
CA GLY A 131 -30.47 21.89 7.91
C GLY A 131 -31.91 22.17 8.35
N LEU A 132 -32.88 21.99 7.44
CA LEU A 132 -34.31 22.09 7.74
C LEU A 132 -34.74 21.09 8.81
N ARG A 133 -34.28 19.83 8.71
CA ARG A 133 -34.53 18.81 9.73
C ARG A 133 -33.98 19.21 11.10
N ARG A 134 -32.78 19.82 11.15
CA ARG A 134 -32.19 20.34 12.39
C ARG A 134 -32.96 21.54 12.96
N PHE A 135 -33.48 22.42 12.11
CA PHE A 135 -34.28 23.58 12.53
C PHE A 135 -35.63 23.14 13.12
N PHE A 136 -36.35 22.23 12.44
CA PHE A 136 -37.61 21.69 12.95
C PHE A 136 -37.43 20.91 14.25
N ASN A 137 -36.36 20.10 14.39
CA ASN A 137 -36.07 19.39 15.65
C ASN A 137 -35.70 20.31 16.82
N LYS A 138 -35.25 21.55 16.57
CA LYS A 138 -35.00 22.54 17.62
C LYS A 138 -36.27 23.30 18.06
N GLN A 139 -37.26 23.43 17.19
CA GLN A 139 -38.54 24.10 17.46
C GLN A 139 -39.55 23.20 18.20
N LEU A 140 -39.37 21.87 18.13
CA LEU A 140 -40.22 20.86 18.79
C LEU A 140 -39.75 20.46 20.20
N LYS A 141 -38.72 21.12 20.74
CA LYS A 141 -38.24 21.00 22.13
C LYS A 141 -38.46 22.30 22.86
#